data_AF-A0A2V8BGW2-F1
#
_entry.id   AF-A0A2V8BGW2-F1
#
_cell.length_a   1.000
_cell.length_b   1.000
_cell.length_c   1.000
_cell.angle_alpha   90.00
_cell.angle_beta   90.00
_cell.angle_gamma   90.00
#
_symmetry.space_group_name_H-M   'P 1'
#
loop_
_entity.id
_entity.type
_entity.pdbx_description
1 polymer ?
#
loop_
_entity_poly.entity_id
_entity_poly.type
_entity_poly.pdbx_seq_one_letter_code
_entity_poly.pdbx_strand_id
1 'polypeptide(L)'
;MTGSSNGSRPARPRTSIASCGRFASRGEAAAGDIVPDALHVIHLDTSALVDALTGARRSAPDLRLFIERGERIQLSAIVLYEWLRGPRQPGELNDQELLFPRDGAVPFGATEAARAARLYTQVTRARGREIDLAIAACAIAHGASLWTLNREDFADIPDLVLADDDKKRGDP
;
A
#
# COMPACT_ATOMS: atom_id res chain seq x y z
N MET A 1 17.07 -57.40 27.28
CA MET A 1 16.04 -58.40 27.59
C MET A 1 14.90 -57.70 28.30
N THR A 2 13.69 -57.79 27.74
CA THR A 2 12.33 -57.48 28.30
C THR A 2 12.09 -56.06 28.86
N GLY A 3 11.07 -55.30 28.47
CA GLY A 3 9.84 -55.67 27.77
C GLY A 3 8.95 -54.49 27.35
N SER A 4 7.82 -54.90 26.76
CA SER A 4 6.78 -54.14 26.05
C SER A 4 5.91 -53.20 26.89
N SER A 5 5.42 -52.14 26.26
CA SER A 5 4.02 -51.63 26.30
C SER A 5 3.93 -50.58 25.18
N ASN A 6 3.19 -50.72 24.07
CA ASN A 6 1.77 -50.95 23.79
C ASN A 6 0.84 -49.88 24.39
N GLY A 7 0.40 -48.95 23.54
CA GLY A 7 -0.59 -47.91 23.86
C GLY A 7 -1.21 -47.34 22.58
N SER A 8 -2.42 -47.78 22.29
CA SER A 8 -3.16 -47.67 21.04
C SER A 8 -3.69 -46.27 20.68
N ARG A 9 -3.75 -45.98 19.38
CA ARG A 9 -4.54 -44.90 18.76
C ARG A 9 -6.06 -45.18 18.88
N PRO A 10 -6.91 -44.18 19.16
CA PRO A 10 -8.32 -44.24 18.82
C PRO A 10 -8.64 -43.55 17.48
N ALA A 11 -9.63 -44.12 16.80
CA ALA A 11 -10.09 -43.83 15.45
C ALA A 11 -11.09 -42.66 15.36
N ARG A 12 -11.21 -42.11 14.15
CA ARG A 12 -12.18 -41.07 13.75
C ARG A 12 -13.63 -41.58 13.76
N PRO A 13 -14.63 -40.76 14.11
CA PRO A 13 -16.01 -41.01 13.71
C PRO A 13 -16.30 -40.45 12.30
N ARG A 14 -16.97 -41.27 11.48
CA ARG A 14 -17.72 -40.89 10.27
C ARG A 14 -19.21 -40.88 10.61
N THR A 15 -19.91 -39.81 10.23
CA THR A 15 -21.36 -39.68 10.14
C THR A 15 -21.62 -38.53 9.16
N SER A 16 -22.65 -38.47 8.33
CA SER A 16 -23.58 -39.39 7.68
C SER A 16 -24.30 -38.48 6.66
N ILE A 17 -24.60 -39.01 5.48
CA ILE A 17 -25.28 -38.29 4.40
C ILE A 17 -26.75 -38.04 4.76
N ALA A 18 -27.27 -36.85 4.45
CA ALA A 18 -28.68 -36.65 4.15
C ALA A 18 -28.82 -35.59 3.04
N SER A 19 -29.56 -35.99 2.01
CA SER A 19 -29.83 -35.31 0.75
C SER A 19 -31.04 -34.37 0.82
N CYS A 20 -31.16 -33.55 -0.22
CA CYS A 20 -32.39 -33.05 -0.86
C CYS A 20 -32.87 -31.66 -0.44
N GLY A 21 -32.92 -30.76 -1.42
CA GLY A 21 -33.50 -29.43 -1.32
C GLY A 21 -33.16 -28.56 -2.53
N ARG A 22 -33.58 -28.96 -3.73
CA ARG A 22 -33.69 -28.03 -4.87
C ARG A 22 -34.90 -27.14 -4.60
N PHE A 23 -34.69 -25.84 -4.42
CA PHE A 23 -35.70 -24.83 -4.72
C PHE A 23 -35.03 -23.69 -5.48
N ALA A 24 -35.34 -23.61 -6.77
CA ALA A 24 -35.11 -22.45 -7.59
C ALA A 24 -36.39 -21.61 -7.60
N SER A 25 -36.27 -20.34 -7.22
CA SER A 25 -37.17 -19.26 -7.62
C SER A 25 -36.38 -17.95 -7.47
N ARG A 26 -35.73 -17.48 -8.54
CA ARG A 26 -36.19 -16.35 -9.37
C ARG A 26 -36.59 -15.12 -8.55
N GLY A 27 -35.66 -14.16 -8.53
CA GLY A 27 -35.90 -12.79 -8.97
C GLY A 27 -36.47 -11.83 -7.93
N GLU A 28 -35.59 -11.02 -7.35
CA GLU A 28 -35.82 -9.58 -7.33
C GLU A 28 -34.46 -8.87 -7.26
N ALA A 29 -34.08 -8.23 -8.37
CA ALA A 29 -32.90 -7.37 -8.42
C ALA A 29 -33.24 -6.09 -7.65
N ALA A 30 -32.99 -6.10 -6.35
CA ALA A 30 -32.98 -4.88 -5.55
C ALA A 30 -31.77 -4.03 -5.97
N ALA A 31 -32.02 -2.73 -6.13
CA ALA A 31 -31.10 -1.69 -6.56
C ALA A 31 -29.69 -1.96 -6.03
N GLY A 32 -28.73 -2.00 -6.96
CA GLY A 32 -27.34 -2.32 -6.67
C GLY A 32 -26.85 -1.54 -5.45
N ASP A 33 -26.53 -2.28 -4.41
CA ASP A 33 -25.58 -1.81 -3.41
C ASP A 33 -24.36 -1.37 -4.22
N ILE A 34 -24.15 -0.05 -4.30
CA ILE A 34 -22.86 0.49 -4.67
C ILE A 34 -21.95 0.01 -3.55
N VAL A 35 -21.31 -1.14 -3.76
CA VAL A 35 -20.06 -1.47 -3.07
C VAL A 35 -19.21 -0.22 -3.28
N PRO A 36 -18.86 0.54 -2.23
CA PRO A 36 -18.08 1.75 -2.42
C PRO A 36 -16.85 1.34 -3.21
N ASP A 37 -16.73 1.98 -4.39
CA ASP A 37 -15.63 1.82 -5.32
C ASP A 37 -14.34 1.67 -4.52
N ALA A 38 -13.55 0.64 -4.81
CA ALA A 38 -12.42 0.26 -4.00
C ALA A 38 -11.58 1.52 -3.74
N LEU A 39 -11.63 2.06 -2.51
CA LEU A 39 -10.94 3.29 -2.16
C LEU A 39 -9.48 3.12 -2.54
N HIS A 40 -9.07 3.80 -3.61
CA HIS A 40 -7.73 3.66 -4.13
C HIS A 40 -6.79 4.37 -3.14
N VAL A 41 -5.75 3.63 -2.75
CA VAL A 41 -4.78 4.09 -1.77
C VAL A 41 -3.57 4.61 -2.53
N ILE A 42 -3.14 5.82 -2.17
CA ILE A 42 -1.93 6.44 -2.71
C ILE A 42 -0.91 6.52 -1.58
N HIS A 43 0.24 5.90 -1.76
CA HIS A 43 1.41 6.13 -0.93
C HIS A 43 2.21 7.30 -1.51
N LEU A 44 2.54 8.26 -0.65
CA LEU A 44 3.46 9.34 -0.95
C LEU A 44 4.90 8.85 -0.92
N ASP A 45 5.66 9.22 -1.93
CA ASP A 45 7.12 9.27 -1.86
C ASP A 45 7.58 10.58 -1.17
N THR A 46 8.81 10.57 -0.67
CA THR A 46 9.45 11.73 -0.04
C THR A 46 9.51 12.91 -0.99
N SER A 47 9.85 12.70 -2.27
CA SER A 47 9.94 13.79 -3.25
C SER A 47 8.62 14.57 -3.39
N ALA A 48 7.48 13.87 -3.47
CA ALA A 48 6.15 14.45 -3.57
C ALA A 48 5.73 15.15 -2.27
N LEU A 49 5.97 14.52 -1.11
CA LEU A 49 5.68 15.12 0.19
C LEU A 49 6.45 16.44 0.39
N VAL A 50 7.74 16.46 0.05
CA VAL A 50 8.58 17.65 0.16
C VAL A 50 8.10 18.76 -0.75
N ASP A 51 7.87 18.48 -2.03
CA ASP A 51 7.44 19.53 -2.96
C ASP A 51 6.02 20.04 -2.64
N ALA A 52 5.14 19.22 -2.07
CA ALA A 52 3.78 19.64 -1.69
C ALA A 52 3.72 20.51 -0.43
N LEU A 53 4.60 20.28 0.56
CA LEU A 53 4.50 20.94 1.87
C LEU A 53 5.57 22.01 2.14
N THR A 54 6.66 22.01 1.39
CA THR A 54 7.80 22.93 1.61
C THR A 54 7.91 23.99 0.52
N GLY A 55 8.58 25.10 0.86
CA GLY A 55 8.91 26.16 -0.11
C GLY A 55 7.70 26.64 -0.93
N ALA A 56 7.82 26.55 -2.26
CA ALA A 56 6.81 27.03 -3.20
C ALA A 56 5.56 26.13 -3.33
N ARG A 57 5.56 24.94 -2.73
CA ARG A 57 4.41 24.02 -2.68
C ARG A 57 3.81 23.68 -4.06
N ARG A 58 4.65 23.39 -5.05
CA ARG A 58 4.20 23.26 -6.46
C ARG A 58 3.28 22.06 -6.67
N SER A 59 3.49 20.99 -5.91
CA SER A 59 2.63 19.80 -5.90
C SER A 59 1.42 19.89 -4.98
N ALA A 60 1.20 20.99 -4.25
CA ALA A 60 0.01 21.12 -3.39
C ALA A 60 -1.33 21.06 -4.16
N PRO A 61 -1.47 21.61 -5.38
CA PRO A 61 -2.69 21.43 -6.18
C PRO A 61 -2.95 19.96 -6.54
N ASP A 62 -1.92 19.20 -6.90
CA ASP A 62 -2.05 17.78 -7.25
C ASP A 62 -2.45 16.95 -6.01
N LEU A 63 -1.83 17.24 -4.86
CA LEU A 63 -2.22 16.64 -3.57
C LEU A 63 -3.70 16.90 -3.27
N ARG A 64 -4.16 18.13 -3.48
CA ARG A 64 -5.55 18.50 -3.26
C ARG A 64 -6.51 17.77 -4.20
N LEU A 65 -6.13 17.59 -5.47
CA LEU A 65 -6.93 16.82 -6.43
C LEU A 65 -7.12 15.36 -6.01
N PHE A 66 -6.07 14.71 -5.48
CA PHE A 66 -6.21 13.36 -4.94
C PHE A 66 -7.21 13.33 -3.77
N ILE A 67 -7.12 14.28 -2.83
CA ILE A 67 -8.07 14.39 -1.71
C ILE A 67 -9.50 14.61 -2.21
N GLU A 68 -9.69 15.50 -3.18
CA GLU A 68 -11.01 15.82 -3.76
C GLU A 68 -11.63 14.64 -4.52
N ARG A 69 -10.81 13.73 -5.05
CA ARG A 69 -11.24 12.46 -5.67
C ARG A 69 -11.63 11.39 -4.65
N GLY A 70 -11.44 11.65 -3.36
CA GLY A 70 -11.66 10.66 -2.30
C GLY A 70 -10.55 9.61 -2.20
N GLU A 71 -9.39 9.87 -2.82
CA GLU A 71 -8.23 8.98 -2.72
C GLU A 71 -7.73 8.95 -1.28
N ARG A 72 -7.41 7.76 -0.78
CA ARG A 72 -6.83 7.63 0.55
C ARG A 72 -5.32 7.80 0.46
N ILE A 73 -4.83 8.95 0.91
CA ILE A 73 -3.41 9.28 0.86
C ILE A 73 -2.73 8.87 2.17
N GLN A 74 -1.62 8.15 2.07
CA GLN A 74 -0.82 7.69 3.20
C GLN A 74 0.67 7.85 2.90
N LEU A 75 1.51 7.74 3.92
CA LEU A 75 2.96 7.67 3.77
C LEU A 75 3.50 6.48 4.58
N SER A 76 4.60 5.89 4.11
CA SER A 76 5.28 4.83 4.85
C SER A 76 6.10 5.42 6.00
N ALA A 77 6.38 4.60 7.03
CA ALA A 77 7.28 4.97 8.11
C ALA A 77 8.69 5.33 7.60
N ILE A 78 9.08 4.82 6.44
CA ILE A 78 10.35 5.19 5.77
C ILE A 78 10.29 6.63 5.26
N VAL A 79 9.21 6.99 4.56
CA VAL A 79 9.00 8.37 4.08
C VAL A 79 8.86 9.35 5.24
N LEU A 80 8.20 8.94 6.34
CA LEU A 80 8.17 9.71 7.57
C LEU A 80 9.58 9.93 8.14
N TYR A 81 10.40 8.87 8.18
CA TYR A 81 11.79 8.97 8.62
C TYR A 81 12.59 9.94 7.74
N GLU A 82 12.42 9.89 6.41
CA GLU A 82 13.08 10.81 5.49
C GLU A 82 12.63 12.26 5.64
N TRP A 83 11.33 12.45 5.90
CA TRP A 83 10.76 13.75 6.20
C TRP A 83 11.36 14.36 7.48
N LEU A 84 11.38 13.57 8.57
CA LEU A 84 11.82 14.01 9.89
C LEU A 84 13.33 14.22 9.99
N ARG A 85 14.15 13.50 9.22
CA ARG A 85 15.61 13.72 9.17
C ARG A 85 16.01 14.98 8.39
N GLY A 86 15.11 15.50 7.55
CA GLY A 86 15.37 16.69 6.74
C GLY A 86 15.38 17.98 7.55
N PRO A 87 16.00 19.06 7.05
CA PRO A 87 15.88 20.37 7.67
C PRO A 87 14.45 20.88 7.43
N ARG A 88 13.54 20.64 8.39
CA ARG A 88 12.14 21.08 8.33
C ARG A 88 11.91 22.28 9.23
N GLN A 89 11.14 23.24 8.74
CA GLN A 89 10.65 24.34 9.55
C GLN A 89 9.50 23.85 10.45
N PRO A 90 9.29 24.46 11.63
CA PRO A 90 8.20 24.07 12.53
C PRO A 90 6.81 24.06 11.85
N GLY A 91 6.55 25.01 10.95
CA GLY A 91 5.29 25.05 10.19
C GLY A 91 5.13 23.88 9.21
N GLU A 92 6.22 23.42 8.59
CA GLU A 92 6.19 22.26 7.69
C GLU A 92 5.89 20.98 8.48
N LEU A 93 6.51 20.81 9.65
CA LEU A 93 6.23 19.68 10.55
C LEU A 93 4.77 19.66 11.01
N ASN A 94 4.22 20.84 11.32
CA ASN A 94 2.81 20.97 11.70
C ASN A 94 1.86 20.63 10.55
N ASP A 95 2.16 21.08 9.33
CA ASP A 95 1.37 20.76 8.13
C ASP A 95 1.40 19.25 7.84
N GLN A 96 2.57 18.60 7.97
CA GLN A 96 2.67 17.15 7.84
C GLN A 96 1.86 16.41 8.92
N GLU A 97 1.93 16.81 10.19
CA GLU A 97 1.19 16.13 11.26
C GLU A 97 -0.32 16.32 11.11
N LEU A 98 -0.77 17.47 10.61
CA LEU A 98 -2.19 17.75 10.36
C LEU A 98 -2.76 16.90 9.21
N LEU A 99 -2.01 16.78 8.11
CA LEU A 99 -2.46 16.08 6.90
C LEU A 99 -2.21 14.58 6.96
N PHE A 100 -1.06 14.18 7.51
CA PHE A 100 -0.57 12.81 7.57
C PHE A 100 -0.02 12.52 8.97
N PRO A 101 -0.87 12.36 9.99
CA PRO A 101 -0.41 12.14 11.36
C PRO A 101 0.58 10.98 11.45
N ARG A 102 1.66 11.17 12.22
CA ARG A 102 2.75 10.18 12.30
C ARG A 102 2.29 8.79 12.75
N ASP A 103 1.29 8.74 13.64
CA ASP A 103 0.74 7.49 14.18
C ASP A 103 -0.10 6.73 13.12
N GLY A 104 -0.41 7.38 12.00
CA GLY A 104 -1.06 6.79 10.84
C GLY A 104 -0.09 6.36 9.73
N ALA A 105 1.22 6.55 9.91
CA ALA A 105 2.23 6.12 8.93
C ALA A 105 2.25 4.59 8.80
N VAL A 106 2.33 4.11 7.56
CA VAL A 106 2.30 2.68 7.27
C VAL A 106 3.60 2.02 7.74
N PRO A 107 3.56 1.03 8.65
CA PRO A 107 4.76 0.41 9.18
C PRO A 107 5.58 -0.30 8.09
N PHE A 108 6.90 -0.26 8.21
CA PHE A 108 7.79 -1.12 7.43
C PHE A 108 8.19 -2.33 8.28
N GLY A 109 7.45 -3.42 8.14
CA GLY A 109 7.60 -4.64 8.90
C GLY A 109 8.25 -5.77 8.10
N ALA A 110 8.08 -7.00 8.57
CA ALA A 110 8.67 -8.19 7.96
C ALA A 110 8.17 -8.44 6.52
N THR A 111 6.90 -8.14 6.25
CA THR A 111 6.29 -8.32 4.92
C THR A 111 6.92 -7.36 3.89
N GLU A 112 7.02 -6.09 4.24
CA GLU A 112 7.57 -5.04 3.38
C GLU A 112 9.07 -5.27 3.18
N ALA A 113 9.79 -5.66 4.23
CA ALA A 113 11.21 -6.02 4.15
C ALA A 113 11.48 -7.21 3.21
N ALA A 114 10.68 -8.28 3.30
CA ALA A 114 10.81 -9.44 2.43
C ALA A 114 10.52 -9.07 0.96
N ARG A 115 9.56 -8.17 0.72
CA ARG A 115 9.26 -7.67 -0.62
C ARG A 115 10.37 -6.76 -1.15
N ALA A 116 10.90 -5.84 -0.35
CA ALA A 116 12.03 -4.98 -0.72
C ALA A 116 13.26 -5.79 -1.12
N ALA A 117 13.58 -6.84 -0.35
CA ALA A 117 14.68 -7.75 -0.68
C ALA A 117 14.48 -8.49 -2.02
N ARG A 118 13.24 -8.82 -2.38
CA ARG A 118 12.93 -9.40 -3.71
C ARG A 118 13.10 -8.37 -4.82
N LEU A 119 12.60 -7.14 -4.62
CA LEU A 119 12.78 -6.07 -5.61
C LEU A 119 14.27 -5.79 -5.85
N TYR A 120 15.09 -5.77 -4.80
CA TYR A 120 16.53 -5.57 -4.90
C TYR A 120 17.23 -6.57 -5.84
N THR A 121 16.75 -7.81 -5.92
CA THR A 121 17.35 -8.82 -6.83
C THR A 121 16.78 -8.78 -8.24
N GLN A 122 15.67 -8.07 -8.46
CA GLN A 122 14.95 -8.01 -9.74
C GLN A 122 15.26 -6.76 -10.56
N VAL A 123 15.53 -5.64 -9.89
CA VAL A 123 15.76 -4.36 -10.56
C VAL A 123 17.19 -4.21 -11.08
N THR A 124 17.36 -3.34 -12.06
CA THR A 124 18.70 -2.98 -12.52
C THR A 124 19.32 -1.96 -11.56
N ARG A 125 20.63 -2.10 -11.28
CA ARG A 125 21.38 -1.14 -10.44
C ARG A 125 20.74 -0.88 -9.06
N ALA A 126 20.36 -1.95 -8.35
CA ALA A 126 19.70 -1.86 -7.04
C ALA A 126 20.53 -1.15 -5.94
N ARG A 127 21.87 -1.19 -6.05
CA ARG A 127 22.78 -0.59 -5.08
C ARG A 127 22.60 0.94 -5.05
N GLY A 128 22.36 1.49 -3.86
CA GLY A 128 22.08 2.91 -3.65
C GLY A 128 20.60 3.29 -3.75
N ARG A 129 19.72 2.35 -4.11
CA ARG A 129 18.26 2.53 -4.20
C ARG A 129 17.53 1.81 -3.07
N GLU A 130 18.23 1.42 -2.00
CA GLU A 130 17.67 0.55 -0.95
C GLU A 130 16.44 1.18 -0.28
N ILE A 131 16.45 2.51 -0.07
CA ILE A 131 15.32 3.25 0.49
C ILE A 131 14.16 3.31 -0.51
N ASP A 132 14.41 3.66 -1.77
CA ASP A 132 13.39 3.72 -2.81
C ASP A 132 12.70 2.36 -3.01
N LEU A 133 13.47 1.28 -3.01
CA LEU A 133 12.95 -0.08 -3.10
C LEU A 133 12.12 -0.46 -1.87
N ALA A 134 12.47 0.03 -0.69
CA ALA A 134 11.71 -0.18 0.53
C ALA A 134 10.38 0.62 0.52
N ILE A 135 10.40 1.85 -0.01
CA ILE A 135 9.19 2.67 -0.23
C ILE A 135 8.26 1.99 -1.24
N ALA A 136 8.80 1.56 -2.39
CA ALA A 136 8.04 0.86 -3.41
C ALA A 136 7.46 -0.47 -2.89
N ALA A 137 8.26 -1.25 -2.14
CA ALA A 137 7.79 -2.47 -1.51
C ALA A 137 6.64 -2.22 -0.54
N CYS A 138 6.68 -1.13 0.22
CA CYS A 138 5.58 -0.73 1.10
C CYS A 138 4.31 -0.40 0.29
N ALA A 139 4.40 0.39 -0.79
CA ALA A 139 3.25 0.66 -1.64
C ALA A 139 2.62 -0.63 -2.20
N ILE A 140 3.44 -1.50 -2.78
CA ILE A 140 2.95 -2.75 -3.39
C ILE A 140 2.37 -3.71 -2.32
N ALA A 141 2.99 -3.82 -1.14
CA ALA A 141 2.50 -4.67 -0.06
C ALA A 141 1.09 -4.25 0.43
N HIS A 142 0.76 -2.97 0.32
CA HIS A 142 -0.51 -2.39 0.72
C HIS A 142 -1.50 -2.21 -0.43
N GLY A 143 -1.17 -2.67 -1.65
CA GLY A 143 -2.01 -2.50 -2.83
C GLY A 143 -2.20 -1.03 -3.23
N ALA A 144 -1.26 -0.16 -2.83
CA ALA A 144 -1.30 1.26 -3.10
C ALA A 144 -0.53 1.59 -4.39
N SER A 145 -0.98 2.64 -5.07
CA SER A 145 -0.14 3.32 -6.07
C SER A 145 0.85 4.25 -5.38
N LEU A 146 1.99 4.51 -5.99
CA LEU A 146 3.00 5.43 -5.48
C LEU A 146 2.94 6.76 -6.22
N TRP A 147 2.76 7.86 -5.48
CA TRP A 147 2.92 9.20 -6.02
C TRP A 147 4.33 9.72 -5.74
N THR A 148 5.11 9.90 -6.81
CA THR A 148 6.50 10.39 -6.79
C THR A 148 6.73 11.40 -7.91
N LEU A 149 7.65 12.34 -7.69
CA LEU A 149 8.13 13.25 -8.73
C LEU A 149 9.28 12.65 -9.56
N ASN A 150 9.92 11.59 -9.06
CA ASN A 150 11.07 10.95 -9.67
C ASN A 150 10.66 9.66 -10.40
N ARG A 151 9.66 9.75 -11.30
CA ARG A 151 9.04 8.57 -11.94
C ARG A 151 10.03 7.60 -12.58
N GLU A 152 11.10 8.12 -13.19
CA GLU A 152 12.14 7.30 -13.83
C GLU A 152 12.86 6.38 -12.84
N ASP A 153 13.02 6.81 -11.58
CA ASP A 153 13.68 6.03 -10.52
C ASP A 153 12.84 4.83 -10.05
N PHE A 154 11.56 4.78 -10.43
CA PHE A 154 10.63 3.72 -10.05
C PHE A 154 10.14 2.90 -11.27
N ALA A 155 10.53 3.28 -12.48
CA ALA A 155 10.00 2.72 -13.73
C ALA A 155 10.37 1.25 -13.97
N ASP A 156 11.49 0.77 -13.40
CA ASP A 156 11.94 -0.62 -13.54
C ASP A 156 11.45 -1.54 -12.41
N ILE A 157 10.60 -1.04 -11.51
CA ILE A 157 10.10 -1.81 -10.36
C ILE A 157 8.86 -2.62 -10.78
N PRO A 158 8.92 -3.96 -10.72
CA PRO A 158 7.78 -4.79 -11.07
C PRO A 158 6.62 -4.60 -10.08
N ASP A 159 5.39 -4.74 -10.58
CA ASP A 159 4.13 -4.65 -9.83
C ASP A 159 3.83 -3.28 -9.17
N LEU A 160 4.70 -2.29 -9.36
CA LEU A 160 4.47 -0.94 -8.87
C LEU A 160 3.56 -0.16 -9.82
N VAL A 161 2.47 0.38 -9.27
CA VAL A 161 1.60 1.32 -9.99
C VAL A 161 1.98 2.73 -9.57
N LEU A 162 2.26 3.61 -10.52
CA LEU A 162 2.49 5.03 -10.24
C LEU A 162 1.17 5.79 -10.31
N ALA A 163 0.91 6.63 -9.31
CA ALA A 163 -0.21 7.55 -9.34
C ALA A 163 0.04 8.66 -10.36
N ASP A 164 -0.95 8.97 -11.19
CA ASP A 164 -0.91 10.09 -12.13
C ASP A 164 -1.47 11.37 -11.48
N ASP A 165 -0.66 12.43 -11.48
CA ASP A 165 -1.14 13.80 -11.41
C ASP A 165 -1.65 14.20 -12.81
N ASP A 166 -2.85 14.76 -12.89
CA ASP A 166 -3.67 14.80 -14.12
C ASP A 166 -3.12 15.69 -15.27
N LYS A 167 -1.87 16.14 -15.18
CA LYS A 167 -1.17 16.91 -16.22
C LYS A 167 -1.07 16.18 -17.57
N LYS A 168 -1.38 14.87 -17.64
CA LYS A 168 -1.36 14.06 -18.88
C LYS A 168 -2.73 13.63 -19.42
N ARG A 169 -3.84 13.94 -18.76
CA ARG A 169 -5.19 13.55 -19.26
C ARG A 169 -5.89 14.65 -20.06
N GLY A 170 -5.25 15.82 -20.20
CA GLY A 170 -5.84 17.03 -20.77
C GLY A 170 -5.15 17.62 -22.00
N ASP A 171 -4.48 16.81 -22.84
CA ASP A 171 -4.12 17.24 -24.20
C ASP A 171 -4.89 16.36 -25.20
N PRO A 172 -5.90 16.89 -25.92
CA PRO A 172 -6.61 16.18 -26.97
C PRO A 172 -5.75 15.93 -28.22
#